data_AF-A0AAV2L2B4-F1
#
_entry.id   AF-A0AAV2L2B4-F1
#
_cell.length_a   1.000
_cell.length_b   1.000
_cell.length_c   1.000
_cell.angle_alpha   90.00
_cell.angle_beta   90.00
_cell.angle_gamma   90.00
#
_symmetry.space_group_name_H-M   'P 1'
#
loop_
_entity.id
_entity.type
_entity.pdbx_description
1 polymer ?
#
loop_
_entity_poly.entity_id
_entity_poly.type
_entity_poly.pdbx_seq_one_letter_code
_entity_poly.pdbx_strand_id
1 'polypeptide(L)'
;MQAFVGSYIAPLVPRFRTSESKSPVVEEKSPDVTTAQQVITTMNKEQKAAEEKTKRLLLQREKIIARVSVDNRTRALVQALQRASDVRVYISRVEDLSYHLLEFPETRGVAVKEKVISCLLRLKQANDPGLCSAVREALALVGYHKAVKGRGIRILSIDGGGLRYF
;
A
#
# COMPACT_ATOMS: atom_id res chain seq x y z
N MET A 1 -8.15 33.56 29.39
CA MET A 1 -9.12 33.43 28.27
C MET A 1 -9.32 31.95 28.01
N GLN A 2 -10.53 31.46 28.24
CA GLN A 2 -10.89 30.04 28.15
C GLN A 2 -11.31 29.73 26.71
N ALA A 3 -10.50 28.98 25.97
CA ALA A 3 -10.82 28.58 24.60
C ALA A 3 -11.55 27.24 24.61
N PHE A 4 -12.86 27.29 24.37
CA PHE A 4 -13.74 26.16 24.17
C PHE A 4 -13.54 25.67 22.72
N VAL A 5 -12.81 24.57 22.51
CA VAL A 5 -12.66 23.97 21.17
C VAL A 5 -13.72 22.89 21.03
N GLY A 6 -14.86 23.28 20.46
CA GLY A 6 -15.96 22.39 20.13
C GLY A 6 -15.56 21.35 19.08
N SER A 7 -15.86 20.09 19.37
CA SER A 7 -15.70 18.96 18.45
C SER A 7 -16.71 19.04 17.31
N TYR A 8 -16.27 19.42 16.11
CA TYR A 8 -17.08 19.41 14.87
C TYR A 8 -16.92 18.12 14.05
N ILE A 9 -17.07 16.96 14.66
CA ILE A 9 -17.15 15.69 13.92
C ILE A 9 -18.39 14.94 14.38
N ALA A 10 -19.52 15.22 13.71
CA ALA A 10 -20.71 14.38 13.82
C ALA A 10 -20.55 13.18 12.87
N PRO A 11 -20.63 11.92 13.35
CA PRO A 11 -20.64 10.76 12.48
C PRO A 11 -22.00 10.66 11.77
N LEU A 12 -21.99 10.83 10.46
CA LEU A 12 -23.15 10.66 9.59
C LEU A 12 -23.44 9.16 9.42
N VAL A 13 -24.20 8.57 10.34
CA VAL A 13 -24.61 7.15 10.23
C VAL A 13 -26.06 7.09 9.69
N PRO A 14 -26.31 6.44 8.54
CA PRO A 14 -27.65 6.22 8.03
C PRO A 14 -28.48 5.33 8.97
N ARG A 15 -29.60 5.86 9.49
CA ARG A 15 -30.57 5.08 10.27
C ARG A 15 -31.54 4.35 9.34
N PHE A 16 -31.40 3.02 9.25
CA PHE A 16 -32.41 2.16 8.64
C PHE A 16 -33.61 2.05 9.58
N ARG A 17 -34.80 2.46 9.11
CA ARG A 17 -36.07 2.26 9.82
C ARG A 17 -36.53 0.81 9.59
N THR A 18 -36.61 0.01 10.64
CA THR A 18 -37.40 -1.22 10.67
C THR A 18 -38.86 -0.85 10.90
N SER A 19 -39.72 -1.06 9.90
CA SER A 19 -41.17 -1.06 10.07
C SER A 19 -41.64 -2.46 10.42
N GLU A 20 -42.22 -2.61 11.60
CA GLU A 20 -43.02 -3.78 11.98
C GLU A 20 -44.30 -3.86 11.14
N SER A 21 -44.66 -5.06 10.71
CA SER A 21 -46.04 -5.38 10.36
C SER A 21 -46.34 -6.84 10.69
N LYS A 22 -47.33 -6.99 11.58
CA LYS A 22 -47.91 -8.20 12.16
C LYS A 22 -48.47 -9.17 11.10
N SER A 23 -48.47 -10.46 11.45
CA SER A 23 -49.19 -11.57 10.81
C SER A 23 -50.72 -11.44 10.95
N PRO A 24 -51.51 -12.24 10.19
CA PRO A 24 -52.08 -13.45 10.81
C PRO A 24 -52.30 -14.70 9.89
N VAL A 25 -52.15 -15.87 10.52
CA VAL A 25 -53.00 -17.11 10.52
C VAL A 25 -53.30 -17.92 9.24
N VAL A 26 -52.67 -19.12 9.19
CA VAL A 26 -53.15 -20.53 8.97
C VAL A 26 -54.18 -20.88 7.87
N GLU A 27 -53.81 -21.85 6.98
CA GLU A 27 -54.58 -23.09 6.70
C GLU A 27 -53.74 -24.16 5.94
N GLU A 28 -53.93 -25.43 6.32
CA GLU A 28 -53.28 -26.65 5.77
C GLU A 28 -53.95 -27.17 4.48
N LYS A 29 -53.19 -27.73 3.50
CA LYS A 29 -53.43 -29.10 2.94
C LYS A 29 -52.43 -29.56 1.84
N SER A 30 -51.79 -30.70 2.11
CA SER A 30 -51.41 -31.86 1.26
C SER A 30 -50.53 -31.73 -0.02
N PRO A 31 -49.78 -32.82 -0.37
CA PRO A 31 -48.49 -32.76 -1.07
C PRO A 31 -48.56 -33.16 -2.55
N ASP A 32 -47.83 -32.47 -3.44
CA ASP A 32 -47.74 -32.88 -4.85
C ASP A 32 -46.38 -32.52 -5.49
N VAL A 33 -45.52 -33.55 -5.62
CA VAL A 33 -44.48 -33.92 -6.63
C VAL A 33 -43.60 -32.85 -7.34
N THR A 34 -43.82 -31.56 -7.19
CA THR A 34 -43.07 -30.47 -7.86
C THR A 34 -41.84 -29.98 -7.09
N THR A 35 -41.67 -30.40 -5.83
CA THR A 35 -40.66 -29.88 -4.91
C THR A 35 -39.24 -30.37 -5.20
N ALA A 36 -39.08 -31.57 -5.78
CA ALA A 36 -37.76 -32.17 -5.98
C ALA A 36 -36.91 -31.43 -7.04
N GLN A 37 -37.51 -31.00 -8.15
CA GLN A 37 -36.78 -30.31 -9.23
C GLN A 37 -36.44 -28.85 -8.88
N GLN A 38 -37.28 -28.18 -8.08
CA GLN A 38 -37.00 -26.83 -7.59
C GLN A 38 -35.89 -26.81 -6.52
N VAL A 39 -35.84 -27.82 -5.64
CA VAL A 39 -34.77 -27.95 -4.62
C VAL A 39 -33.42 -28.30 -5.25
N ILE A 40 -33.38 -29.14 -6.29
CA ILE A 40 -32.11 -29.48 -6.98
C ILE A 40 -31.55 -28.29 -7.77
N THR A 41 -32.42 -27.44 -8.34
CA THR A 41 -31.99 -26.25 -9.09
C THR A 41 -31.57 -25.09 -8.18
N THR A 42 -32.18 -24.94 -7.00
CA THR A 42 -31.71 -24.00 -5.96
C THR A 42 -30.41 -24.47 -5.33
N MET A 43 -30.28 -25.75 -4.98
CA MET A 43 -29.04 -26.34 -4.45
C MET A 43 -27.87 -26.20 -5.44
N ASN A 44 -28.09 -26.44 -6.74
CA ASN A 44 -27.05 -26.24 -7.77
C ASN A 44 -26.69 -24.74 -7.97
N LYS A 45 -27.65 -23.82 -7.82
CA LYS A 45 -27.37 -22.37 -7.88
C LYS A 45 -26.62 -21.89 -6.64
N GLU A 46 -26.96 -22.39 -5.46
CA GLU A 46 -26.28 -22.08 -4.20
C GLU A 46 -24.86 -22.67 -4.17
N GLN A 47 -24.67 -23.90 -4.66
CA GLN A 47 -23.35 -24.51 -4.82
C GLN A 47 -22.49 -23.74 -5.82
N LYS A 48 -23.03 -23.34 -6.98
CA LYS A 48 -22.31 -22.48 -7.94
C LYS A 48 -21.97 -21.11 -7.36
N ALA A 49 -22.87 -20.50 -6.58
CA ALA A 49 -22.60 -19.23 -5.91
C ALA A 49 -21.55 -19.37 -4.79
N ALA A 50 -21.53 -20.49 -4.07
CA ALA A 50 -20.51 -20.81 -3.08
C ALA A 50 -19.15 -21.04 -3.74
N GLU A 51 -19.08 -21.79 -4.85
CA GLU A 51 -17.86 -21.96 -5.64
C GLU A 51 -17.33 -20.66 -6.24
N GLU A 52 -18.21 -19.77 -6.70
CA GLU A 52 -17.77 -18.48 -7.21
C GLU A 52 -17.22 -17.59 -6.09
N LYS A 53 -17.84 -17.62 -4.89
CA LYS A 53 -17.33 -16.95 -3.70
C LYS A 53 -15.97 -17.50 -3.27
N THR A 54 -15.77 -18.83 -3.26
CA THR A 54 -14.48 -19.43 -2.90
C THR A 54 -13.41 -19.07 -3.93
N LYS A 55 -13.71 -19.12 -5.23
CA LYS A 55 -12.80 -18.65 -6.30
C LYS A 55 -12.41 -17.19 -6.13
N ARG A 56 -13.37 -16.31 -5.81
CA ARG A 56 -13.09 -14.89 -5.51
C ARG A 56 -12.15 -14.70 -4.31
N LEU A 57 -12.34 -15.48 -3.24
CA LEU A 57 -11.47 -15.46 -2.05
C LEU A 57 -10.05 -15.97 -2.36
N LEU A 58 -9.92 -16.99 -3.20
CA LEU A 58 -8.62 -17.50 -3.65
C LEU A 58 -7.86 -16.43 -4.44
N LEU A 59 -8.51 -15.79 -5.41
CA LEU A 59 -7.92 -14.69 -6.18
C LEU A 59 -7.50 -13.50 -5.29
N GLN A 60 -8.27 -13.19 -4.24
CA GLN A 60 -7.89 -12.17 -3.27
C GLN A 60 -6.66 -12.57 -2.46
N ARG A 61 -6.59 -13.83 -2.00
CA ARG A 61 -5.42 -14.35 -1.29
C ARG A 61 -4.18 -14.30 -2.17
N GLU A 62 -4.28 -14.70 -3.44
CA GLU A 62 -3.18 -14.62 -4.39
C GLU A 62 -2.67 -13.18 -4.57
N LYS A 63 -3.57 -12.21 -4.71
CA LYS A 63 -3.20 -10.78 -4.78
C LYS A 63 -2.50 -10.30 -3.50
N ILE A 64 -2.98 -10.73 -2.33
CA ILE A 64 -2.35 -10.40 -1.05
C ILE A 64 -0.96 -11.03 -0.95
N ILE A 65 -0.82 -12.31 -1.31
CA ILE A 65 0.45 -13.03 -1.30
C ILE A 65 1.45 -12.36 -2.25
N ALA A 66 1.02 -12.00 -3.46
CA ALA A 66 1.85 -11.27 -4.41
C ALA A 66 2.33 -9.94 -3.82
N ARG A 67 1.43 -9.16 -3.21
CA ARG A 67 1.78 -7.88 -2.58
C ARG A 67 2.76 -8.05 -1.41
N VAL A 68 2.47 -8.99 -0.52
CA VAL A 68 3.31 -9.28 0.65
C VAL A 68 4.68 -9.82 0.23
N SER A 69 4.75 -10.59 -0.86
CA SER A 69 5.99 -11.08 -1.44
C SER A 69 6.90 -9.92 -1.88
N VAL A 70 6.35 -8.94 -2.60
CA VAL A 70 7.09 -7.74 -3.02
C VAL A 70 7.51 -6.91 -1.80
N ASP A 71 6.64 -6.74 -0.81
CA ASP A 71 6.97 -6.02 0.43
C ASP A 71 8.10 -6.74 1.19
N ASN A 72 8.07 -8.06 1.28
CA ASN A 72 9.11 -8.88 1.91
C ASN A 72 10.45 -8.78 1.16
N ARG A 73 10.43 -8.79 -0.18
CA ARG A 73 11.61 -8.53 -0.99
C ARG A 73 12.19 -7.16 -0.69
N THR A 74 11.34 -6.14 -0.57
CA THR A 74 11.75 -4.78 -0.18
C THR A 74 12.48 -4.78 1.16
N ARG A 75 11.92 -5.45 2.19
CA ARG A 75 12.56 -5.58 3.51
C ARG A 75 13.91 -6.27 3.42
N ALA A 76 13.98 -7.38 2.67
CA ALA A 76 15.21 -8.14 2.50
C ALA A 76 16.32 -7.29 1.86
N LEU A 77 16.00 -6.49 0.84
CA LEU A 77 16.95 -5.57 0.20
C LEU A 77 17.45 -4.51 1.18
N VAL A 78 16.56 -3.89 1.95
CA VAL A 78 16.96 -2.88 2.96
C VAL A 78 17.83 -3.50 4.06
N GLN A 79 17.51 -4.71 4.52
CA GLN A 79 18.32 -5.41 5.51
C GLN A 79 19.68 -5.85 4.95
N ALA A 80 19.74 -6.25 3.67
CA ALA A 80 20.99 -6.58 3.00
C ALA A 80 21.89 -5.34 2.86
N LEU A 81 21.31 -4.18 2.56
CA LEU A 81 22.01 -2.90 2.53
C LEU A 81 22.59 -2.55 3.91
N GLN A 82 21.83 -2.77 4.99
CA GLN A 82 22.30 -2.49 6.35
C GLN A 82 23.43 -3.42 6.82
N ARG A 83 23.48 -4.66 6.28
CA ARG A 83 24.49 -5.67 6.61
C ARG A 83 25.75 -5.60 5.74
N ALA A 84 25.73 -4.82 4.67
CA ALA A 84 26.87 -4.67 3.79
C ALA A 84 28.04 -3.95 4.51
N SER A 85 29.26 -4.28 4.10
CA SER A 85 30.49 -3.68 4.69
C SER A 85 31.37 -3.01 3.64
N ASP A 86 31.44 -3.56 2.43
CA ASP A 86 32.29 -3.06 1.36
C ASP A 86 31.60 -2.02 0.48
N VAL A 87 32.36 -1.02 0.02
CA VAL A 87 31.86 0.06 -0.87
C VAL A 87 31.23 -0.50 -2.15
N ARG A 88 31.88 -1.47 -2.81
CA ARG A 88 31.32 -2.12 -4.01
C ARG A 88 29.99 -2.82 -3.73
N VAL A 89 29.90 -3.49 -2.57
CA VAL A 89 28.67 -4.17 -2.16
C VAL A 89 27.58 -3.16 -1.85
N TYR A 90 27.91 -2.03 -1.21
CA TYR A 90 26.96 -0.94 -1.00
C TYR A 90 26.40 -0.42 -2.32
N ILE A 91 27.26 -0.15 -3.32
CA ILE A 91 26.81 0.31 -4.64
C ILE A 91 25.80 -0.67 -5.22
N SER A 92 26.16 -1.96 -5.34
CA SER A 92 25.25 -2.97 -5.88
C SER A 92 23.95 -3.11 -5.08
N ARG A 93 24.01 -3.06 -3.73
CA ARG A 93 22.79 -3.15 -2.90
C ARG A 93 21.90 -1.92 -3.03
N VAL A 94 22.47 -0.73 -3.22
CA VAL A 94 21.71 0.50 -3.47
C VAL A 94 21.06 0.44 -4.86
N GLU A 95 21.78 -0.02 -5.87
CA GLU A 95 21.25 -0.23 -7.23
C GLU A 95 20.13 -1.27 -7.25
N ASP A 96 20.33 -2.44 -6.61
CA ASP A 96 19.31 -3.49 -6.46
C ASP A 96 18.01 -2.93 -5.85
N LEU A 97 18.15 -2.08 -4.82
CA LEU A 97 17.02 -1.40 -4.18
C LEU A 97 16.37 -0.37 -5.12
N SER A 98 17.16 0.44 -5.83
CA SER A 98 16.66 1.44 -6.79
C SER A 98 15.83 0.78 -7.90
N TYR A 99 16.34 -0.30 -8.50
CA TYR A 99 15.61 -1.06 -9.53
C TYR A 99 14.29 -1.62 -8.98
N HIS A 100 14.30 -2.19 -7.78
CA HIS A 100 13.08 -2.70 -7.15
C HIS A 100 12.05 -1.60 -6.86
N LEU A 101 12.49 -0.40 -6.44
CA LEU A 101 11.60 0.75 -6.19
C LEU A 101 11.04 1.37 -7.49
N LEU A 102 11.75 1.23 -8.61
CA LEU A 102 11.27 1.63 -9.94
C LEU A 102 10.21 0.65 -10.44
N GLU A 103 10.43 -0.65 -10.27
CA GLU A 103 9.47 -1.70 -10.65
C GLU A 103 8.21 -1.67 -9.78
N PHE A 104 8.38 -1.44 -8.47
CA PHE A 104 7.30 -1.46 -7.48
C PHE A 104 7.24 -0.17 -6.65
N PRO A 105 6.77 0.96 -7.21
CA PRO A 105 6.71 2.25 -6.51
C PRO A 105 5.84 2.22 -5.24
N GLU A 106 4.88 1.29 -5.21
CA GLU A 106 3.98 1.01 -4.09
C GLU A 106 4.73 0.66 -2.78
N THR A 107 5.96 0.13 -2.90
CA THR A 107 6.75 -0.41 -1.79
C THR A 107 7.61 0.63 -1.09
N ARG A 108 7.65 1.88 -1.60
CA ARG A 108 8.39 3.01 -0.99
C ARG A 108 8.03 3.17 0.49
N GLY A 109 6.75 3.06 0.83
CA GLY A 109 6.28 3.15 2.22
C GLY A 109 6.87 2.06 3.13
N VAL A 110 7.08 0.84 2.61
CA VAL A 110 7.73 -0.25 3.35
C VAL A 110 9.22 0.05 3.54
N ALA A 111 9.91 0.50 2.50
CA ALA A 111 11.32 0.88 2.59
C ALA A 111 11.56 1.98 3.63
N VAL A 112 10.68 2.99 3.70
CA VAL A 112 10.73 4.04 4.73
C VAL A 112 10.51 3.48 6.14
N LYS A 113 9.55 2.57 6.32
CA LYS A 113 9.33 1.88 7.61
C LYS A 113 10.57 1.11 8.08
N GLU A 114 11.30 0.49 7.15
CA GLU A 114 12.58 -0.20 7.41
C GLU A 114 13.79 0.76 7.59
N LYS A 115 13.54 2.07 7.75
CA LYS A 115 14.55 3.11 8.01
C LYS A 115 15.61 3.26 6.92
N VAL A 116 15.26 2.99 5.66
CA VAL A 116 16.19 3.10 4.53
C VAL A 116 16.77 4.51 4.37
N ILE A 117 15.96 5.55 4.63
CA ILE A 117 16.39 6.96 4.49
C ILE A 117 17.59 7.24 5.40
N SER A 118 17.52 6.82 6.67
CA SER A 118 18.61 7.03 7.63
C SER A 118 19.89 6.32 7.19
N CYS A 119 19.77 5.10 6.67
CA CYS A 119 20.90 4.33 6.15
C CYS A 119 21.54 5.03 4.96
N LEU A 120 20.75 5.43 3.96
CA LEU A 120 21.21 6.14 2.76
C LEU A 120 21.84 7.50 3.11
N LEU A 121 21.28 8.25 4.06
CA LEU A 121 21.85 9.53 4.50
C LEU A 121 23.23 9.38 5.15
N ARG A 122 23.47 8.26 5.84
CA ARG A 122 24.80 7.93 6.38
C ARG A 122 25.76 7.57 5.26
N LEU A 123 25.34 6.75 4.30
CA LEU A 123 26.17 6.37 3.14
C LEU A 123 26.52 7.56 2.26
N LYS A 124 25.66 8.57 2.19
CA LYS A 124 25.92 9.83 1.48
C LYS A 124 27.11 10.62 2.05
N GLN A 125 27.49 10.37 3.29
CA GLN A 125 28.65 11.03 3.92
C GLN A 125 29.98 10.34 3.55
N ALA A 126 29.95 9.21 2.84
CA ALA A 126 31.15 8.53 2.38
C ALA A 126 31.87 9.35 1.29
N ASN A 127 33.20 9.21 1.21
CA ASN A 127 34.03 9.93 0.25
C ASN A 127 34.04 9.32 -1.16
N ASP A 128 33.30 8.23 -1.40
CA ASP A 128 33.25 7.57 -2.70
C ASP A 128 32.24 8.23 -3.65
N PRO A 129 32.66 8.76 -4.82
CA PRO A 129 31.77 9.43 -5.75
C PRO A 129 30.72 8.50 -6.37
N GLY A 130 31.08 7.25 -6.67
CA GLY A 130 30.20 6.26 -7.28
C GLY A 130 29.03 5.92 -6.36
N LEU A 131 29.34 5.59 -5.10
CA LEU A 131 28.36 5.35 -4.05
C LEU A 131 27.50 6.59 -3.79
N CYS A 132 28.08 7.79 -3.73
CA CYS A 132 27.32 9.03 -3.55
C CYS A 132 26.29 9.26 -4.66
N SER A 133 26.62 8.91 -5.91
CA SER A 133 25.71 9.02 -7.04
C SER A 133 24.52 8.07 -6.88
N ALA A 134 24.78 6.78 -6.67
CA ALA A 134 23.75 5.76 -6.47
C ALA A 134 22.84 6.08 -5.27
N VAL A 135 23.42 6.54 -4.15
CA VAL A 135 22.67 6.92 -2.94
C VAL A 135 21.78 8.14 -3.19
N ARG A 136 22.23 9.13 -3.96
CA ARG A 136 21.40 10.29 -4.31
C ARG A 136 20.19 9.90 -5.15
N GLU A 137 20.38 8.99 -6.09
CA GLU A 137 19.29 8.45 -6.90
C GLU A 137 18.28 7.70 -6.02
N ALA A 138 18.75 6.77 -5.18
CA ALA A 138 17.89 6.02 -4.27
C ALA A 138 17.11 6.93 -3.31
N LEU A 139 17.75 7.97 -2.77
CA LEU A 139 17.07 8.97 -1.92
C LEU A 139 15.95 9.71 -2.68
N ALA A 140 16.17 10.04 -3.96
CA ALA A 140 15.15 10.68 -4.79
C ALA A 140 13.97 9.73 -5.06
N LEU A 141 14.23 8.45 -5.35
CA LEU A 141 13.20 7.43 -5.58
C LEU A 141 12.33 7.17 -4.35
N VAL A 142 12.93 7.17 -3.17
CA VAL A 142 12.21 7.06 -1.89
C VAL A 142 11.40 8.34 -1.57
N GLY A 143 11.67 9.44 -2.27
CA GLY A 143 11.00 10.73 -2.06
C GLY A 143 11.66 11.61 -1.00
N TYR A 144 12.91 11.33 -0.63
CA TYR A 144 13.67 12.19 0.28
C TYR A 144 14.21 13.42 -0.46
N HIS A 145 13.83 14.60 0.04
CA HIS A 145 14.33 15.87 -0.49
C HIS A 145 14.96 16.70 0.64
N LYS A 146 16.20 17.18 0.43
CA LYS A 146 16.84 18.09 1.39
C LYS A 146 15.99 19.36 1.53
N ALA A 147 15.92 19.93 2.73
CA ALA A 147 15.28 21.23 2.96
C ALA A 147 15.85 22.35 2.04
N VAL A 148 15.00 23.30 1.67
CA VAL A 148 15.36 24.51 0.91
C VAL A 148 16.45 25.31 1.65
N LYS A 149 17.41 25.90 0.92
CA LYS A 149 18.52 26.67 1.51
C LYS A 149 18.11 28.05 2.05
N GLY A 150 16.91 28.53 1.69
CA GLY A 150 16.38 29.84 2.10
C GLY A 150 14.89 29.76 2.42
N ARG A 151 14.32 30.89 2.88
CA ARG A 151 12.86 31.00 3.10
C ARG A 151 12.15 31.01 1.74
N GLY A 152 11.27 30.05 1.49
CA GLY A 152 10.47 29.97 0.26
C GLY A 152 10.27 28.55 -0.24
N ILE A 153 9.34 28.37 -1.18
CA ILE A 153 9.05 27.08 -1.82
C ILE A 153 10.09 26.84 -2.95
N ARG A 154 10.49 25.57 -3.15
CA ARG A 154 11.32 25.17 -4.29
C ARG A 154 10.47 25.19 -5.57
N ILE A 155 10.48 26.31 -6.29
CA ILE A 155 9.88 26.37 -7.63
C ILE A 155 10.91 25.77 -8.59
N LEU A 156 10.57 24.61 -9.16
CA LEU A 156 11.35 23.96 -10.22
C LEU A 156 10.99 24.68 -11.52
N SER A 157 11.71 25.77 -11.84
CA SER A 157 11.64 26.40 -13.16
C SER A 157 12.37 25.46 -14.13
N ILE A 158 11.57 24.66 -14.86
CA ILE A 158 12.05 23.65 -15.82
C ILE A 158 12.77 24.30 -17.02
N ASP A 159 12.58 25.61 -17.20
CA ASP A 159 13.23 26.40 -18.24
C ASP A 159 13.83 27.69 -17.66
N GLY A 160 15.16 27.83 -17.75
CA GLY A 160 15.91 29.08 -17.58
C GLY A 160 16.30 29.55 -16.15
N GLY A 161 17.60 29.51 -15.83
CA GLY A 161 18.23 30.67 -15.15
C GLY A 161 18.73 30.54 -13.71
N GLY A 162 18.85 29.35 -13.12
CA GLY A 162 19.34 29.18 -11.75
C GLY A 162 20.87 29.23 -11.55
N LEU A 163 21.64 29.85 -12.45
CA LEU A 163 23.08 30.08 -12.23
C LEU A 163 23.25 31.29 -11.32
N ARG A 164 23.68 31.05 -10.07
CA ARG A 164 24.42 32.05 -9.30
C ARG A 164 25.83 31.52 -9.07
N TYR A 165 26.75 31.98 -9.92
CA TYR A 165 28.16 32.06 -9.58
C TYR A 165 28.30 32.93 -8.33
N PHE A 166 28.98 32.44 -7.30
CA PHE A 166 29.89 33.14 -6.38
C PHE A 166 30.57 32.10 -5.48
#